data_AF-A0A504Z4N1-F1
#
_entry.id   AF-A0A504Z4N1-F1
#
_cell.length_a   1.000
_cell.length_b   1.000
_cell.length_c   1.000
_cell.angle_alpha   90.00
_cell.angle_beta   90.00
_cell.angle_gamma   90.00
#
_symmetry.space_group_name_H-M   'P 1'
#
loop_
_entity.id
_entity.type
_entity.pdbx_description
1 polymer ?
#
loop_
_entity_poly.entity_id
_entity_poly.type
_entity_poly.pdbx_seq_one_letter_code
_entity_poly.pdbx_strand_id
1 'polypeptide(L)'
;MKNNLIKFLQYPIRASPLSLLRLGSPQTVLVDFSSPNIAKPFHLGHFRATVTGNFVRNINEAMHHRVVAINYLGDWGTQFDLLARAFHQYGSWDKLNTNPMRHLQEIYVRVNQENGTSISTQSIPDSDRVSWWARVREMTIAHLEQTYSRMNVRFTVFEYESDYVDAAKRLVDRLLAAGLAMYDSDGVVVFRTSTTNDSSVPNPRISLLKSDGSTLYLTRDIAAAISRYERYHFDRIHYVVSLNKFELVLDVCNSVGHRLSRFVFQLAFLDVRTG
;
A
#
# COMPACT_ATOMS: atom_id res chain seq x y z
N MET A 1 23.46 21.69 13.06
CA MET A 1 22.39 20.70 13.37
C MET A 1 21.75 20.04 12.14
N LYS A 2 21.67 20.67 10.95
CA LYS A 2 21.09 20.06 9.73
C LYS A 2 21.92 18.96 9.04
N ASN A 3 23.24 18.89 9.30
CA ASN A 3 24.14 17.93 8.63
C ASN A 3 24.31 16.56 9.32
N ASN A 4 23.77 16.38 10.54
CA ASN A 4 23.99 15.13 11.30
C ASN A 4 22.90 14.07 11.06
N LEU A 5 21.68 14.46 10.67
CA LEU A 5 20.61 13.50 10.38
C LEU A 5 20.89 12.68 9.11
N ILE A 6 21.46 13.32 8.09
CA ILE A 6 21.79 12.67 6.81
C ILE A 6 22.91 11.64 6.99
N LYS A 7 23.89 11.92 7.86
CA LYS A 7 24.97 10.97 8.18
C LYS A 7 24.47 9.73 8.92
N PHE A 8 23.42 9.86 9.75
CA PHE A 8 22.85 8.72 10.48
C PHE A 8 22.08 7.76 9.56
N LEU A 9 21.48 8.27 8.49
CA LEU A 9 20.75 7.48 7.49
C LEU A 9 21.68 6.76 6.48
N GLN A 10 22.93 7.20 6.37
CA GLN A 10 23.90 6.71 5.38
C GLN A 10 24.90 5.70 5.95
N TYR A 11 24.89 5.44 7.26
CA TYR A 11 25.81 4.46 7.84
C TYR A 11 25.29 3.03 7.60
N PRO A 12 25.96 2.21 6.77
CA PRO A 12 25.76 0.77 6.87
C PRO A 12 26.14 0.37 8.30
N ILE A 13 25.24 -0.31 9.00
CA ILE A 13 25.51 -0.87 10.33
C ILE A 13 26.53 -2.00 10.16
N ARG A 14 27.79 -1.66 9.89
CA ARG A 14 28.92 -2.56 10.00
C ARG A 14 29.37 -2.51 11.44
N ALA A 15 29.04 -3.57 12.17
CA ALA A 15 29.41 -3.83 13.57
C ALA A 15 29.04 -2.69 14.55
N SER A 16 27.73 -2.43 14.70
CA SER A 16 27.23 -1.71 15.87
C SER A 16 27.22 -2.64 17.10
N PRO A 17 27.42 -2.14 18.33
CA PRO A 17 27.19 -2.88 19.58
C PRO A 17 25.81 -3.55 19.67
N LEU A 18 24.85 -3.12 18.83
CA LEU A 18 23.54 -3.75 18.66
C LEU A 18 23.59 -5.19 18.15
N SER A 19 24.66 -5.62 17.45
CA SER A 19 24.78 -7.01 16.99
C SER A 19 24.91 -8.02 18.14
N LEU A 20 25.17 -7.55 19.36
CA LEU A 20 25.24 -8.35 20.59
C LEU A 20 23.89 -8.43 21.34
N LEU A 21 22.88 -7.64 20.95
CA LEU A 21 21.54 -7.70 21.54
C LEU A 21 20.73 -8.83 20.91
N ARG A 22 20.96 -10.07 21.35
CA ARG A 22 19.97 -11.15 21.17
C ARG A 22 18.89 -11.02 22.23
N LEU A 23 17.87 -10.21 21.94
CA LEU A 23 16.65 -10.13 22.73
C LEU A 23 15.68 -11.23 22.25
N GLY A 24 15.93 -12.48 22.63
CA GLY A 24 15.06 -13.62 22.35
C GLY A 24 15.41 -14.45 21.10
N SER A 25 14.51 -15.36 20.72
CA SER A 25 14.67 -16.24 19.57
C SER A 25 14.52 -15.50 18.24
N PRO A 26 15.22 -15.90 17.16
CA PRO A 26 15.00 -15.36 15.82
C PRO A 26 13.53 -15.46 15.40
N GLN A 27 13.05 -14.43 14.71
CA GLN A 27 11.66 -14.33 14.23
C GLN A 27 11.65 -13.96 12.75
N THR A 28 10.58 -14.30 12.06
CA THR A 28 10.28 -13.79 10.71
C THR A 28 9.41 -12.54 10.86
N VAL A 29 9.95 -11.40 10.41
CA VAL A 29 9.32 -10.08 10.54
C VAL A 29 9.09 -9.47 9.16
N LEU A 30 7.85 -9.14 8.83
CA LEU A 30 7.54 -8.36 7.64
C LEU A 30 7.51 -6.87 7.96
N VAL A 31 7.95 -6.04 7.03
CA VAL A 31 7.85 -4.58 7.11
C VAL A 31 7.30 -4.06 5.79
N ASP A 32 6.06 -3.57 5.78
CA ASP A 32 5.40 -2.93 4.64
C ASP A 32 5.52 -1.40 4.79
N PHE A 33 6.21 -0.75 3.85
CA PHE A 33 6.49 0.68 3.95
C PHE A 33 6.74 1.33 2.59
N SER A 34 6.72 2.66 2.57
CA SER A 34 6.73 3.52 1.38
C SER A 34 5.42 3.46 0.59
N SER A 35 5.14 2.30 -0.02
CA SER A 35 3.86 1.91 -0.63
C SER A 35 3.14 3.03 -1.41
N PRO A 36 3.82 3.74 -2.33
CA PRO A 36 3.20 4.82 -3.10
C PRO A 36 2.22 4.29 -4.15
N ASN A 37 1.33 5.18 -4.59
CA ASN A 37 0.53 4.92 -5.78
C ASN A 37 1.39 5.05 -7.05
N ILE A 38 1.24 4.10 -7.97
CA ILE A 38 1.86 4.15 -9.29
C ILE A 38 1.35 5.38 -10.05
N ALA A 39 2.19 5.94 -10.92
CA ALA A 39 1.88 7.11 -11.73
C ALA A 39 1.58 8.40 -10.95
N LYS A 40 1.78 8.42 -9.63
CA LYS A 40 1.77 9.64 -8.82
C LYS A 40 3.19 10.02 -8.40
N PRO A 41 3.50 11.32 -8.30
CA PRO A 41 4.82 11.77 -7.87
C PRO A 41 5.10 11.35 -6.43
N PHE A 42 6.34 10.96 -6.17
CA PHE A 42 6.83 10.67 -4.83
C PHE A 42 6.94 11.98 -4.03
N HIS A 43 6.21 12.08 -2.91
CA HIS A 43 6.13 13.30 -2.10
C HIS A 43 6.61 13.07 -0.66
N LEU A 44 6.59 14.12 0.16
CA LEU A 44 7.11 14.08 1.53
C LEU A 44 6.44 13.02 2.42
N GLY A 45 5.15 12.77 2.25
CA GLY A 45 4.45 11.65 2.89
C GLY A 45 5.10 10.28 2.62
N HIS A 46 5.34 9.93 1.36
CA HIS A 46 6.04 8.71 0.98
C HIS A 46 7.48 8.68 1.52
N PHE A 47 8.20 9.81 1.47
CA PHE A 47 9.55 9.90 2.03
C PHE A 47 9.59 9.54 3.53
N ARG A 48 8.65 10.08 4.31
CA ARG A 48 8.54 9.80 5.75
C ARG A 48 8.31 8.32 6.02
N ALA A 49 7.30 7.72 5.36
CA ALA A 49 7.04 6.27 5.49
C ALA A 49 8.25 5.44 5.07
N THR A 50 8.97 5.88 4.03
CA THR A 50 10.16 5.20 3.51
C THR A 50 11.29 5.15 4.54
N VAL A 51 11.67 6.31 5.10
CA VAL A 51 12.77 6.41 6.06
C VAL A 51 12.44 5.67 7.35
N THR A 52 11.20 5.79 7.84
CA THR A 52 10.73 5.10 9.04
C THR A 52 10.74 3.59 8.86
N GLY A 53 10.17 3.09 7.76
CA GLY A 53 10.14 1.66 7.52
C GLY A 53 11.53 1.07 7.35
N ASN A 54 12.43 1.80 6.70
CA ASN A 54 13.83 1.39 6.60
C ASN A 54 14.52 1.32 7.97
N PHE A 55 14.22 2.27 8.87
CA PHE A 55 14.72 2.22 10.25
C PHE A 55 14.20 1.00 11.02
N VAL A 56 12.89 0.71 10.94
CA VAL A 56 12.29 -0.48 11.58
C VAL A 56 12.89 -1.77 11.02
N ARG A 57 13.08 -1.85 9.69
CA ARG A 57 13.75 -2.96 9.02
C ARG A 57 15.17 -3.16 9.57
N ASN A 58 15.98 -2.10 9.60
CA ASN A 58 17.37 -2.16 10.05
C ASN A 58 17.51 -2.59 11.51
N ILE A 59 16.58 -2.18 12.39
CA ILE A 59 16.57 -2.64 13.79
C ILE A 59 16.31 -4.15 13.86
N ASN A 60 15.29 -4.64 13.17
CA ASN A 60 14.96 -6.06 13.19
C ASN A 60 16.08 -6.91 12.57
N GLU A 61 16.74 -6.43 11.51
CA GLU A 61 17.93 -7.09 10.94
C GLU A 61 19.10 -7.10 11.95
N ALA A 62 19.35 -5.99 12.66
CA ALA A 62 20.40 -5.92 13.68
C ALA A 62 20.13 -6.84 14.89
N MET A 63 18.85 -7.14 15.17
CA MET A 63 18.41 -8.13 16.16
C MET A 63 18.44 -9.59 15.64
N HIS A 64 19.00 -9.82 14.45
CA HIS A 64 19.10 -11.14 13.81
C HIS A 64 17.75 -11.81 13.48
N HIS A 65 16.70 -11.02 13.26
CA HIS A 65 15.45 -11.51 12.71
C HIS A 65 15.56 -11.69 11.18
N ARG A 66 14.78 -12.63 10.62
CA ARG A 66 14.57 -12.75 9.18
C ARG A 66 13.59 -11.65 8.77
N VAL A 67 14.06 -10.62 8.09
CA VAL A 67 13.22 -9.49 7.68
C VAL A 67 12.81 -9.60 6.20
N VAL A 68 11.53 -9.40 5.92
CA VAL A 68 10.99 -9.26 4.56
C VAL A 68 10.49 -7.83 4.39
N ALA A 69 11.23 -7.00 3.66
CA ALA A 69 10.86 -5.64 3.35
C ALA A 69 9.94 -5.62 2.12
N ILE A 70 8.71 -5.14 2.29
CA ILE A 70 7.67 -5.12 1.28
C ILE A 70 7.39 -3.68 0.87
N ASN A 71 7.31 -3.44 -0.43
CA ASN A 71 6.75 -2.22 -0.99
C ASN A 71 5.42 -2.57 -1.68
N TYR A 72 4.30 -2.20 -1.07
CA TYR A 72 2.98 -2.56 -1.55
C TYR A 72 2.40 -1.42 -2.39
N LEU A 73 2.64 -1.49 -3.70
CA LEU A 73 2.35 -0.40 -4.63
C LEU A 73 0.85 -0.30 -4.92
N GLY A 74 0.32 0.91 -4.73
CA GLY A 74 -1.05 1.25 -5.07
C GLY A 74 -1.20 1.31 -6.58
N ASP A 75 -1.85 0.32 -7.16
CA ASP A 75 -1.81 0.09 -8.60
C ASP A 75 -3.14 -0.42 -9.17
N TRP A 76 -4.19 -0.35 -8.35
CA TRP A 76 -5.52 -0.80 -8.69
C TRP A 76 -6.59 0.23 -8.28
N GLY A 77 -7.62 0.37 -9.13
CA GLY A 77 -8.76 1.23 -8.86
C GLY A 77 -9.14 2.15 -10.03
N THR A 78 -10.26 2.86 -9.85
CA THR A 78 -10.86 3.72 -10.89
C THR A 78 -9.96 4.87 -11.33
N GLN A 79 -9.03 5.29 -10.47
CA GLN A 79 -8.05 6.35 -10.78
C GLN A 79 -7.11 5.94 -11.92
N PHE A 80 -6.80 4.65 -12.06
CA PHE A 80 -5.92 4.16 -13.13
C PHE A 80 -6.63 4.12 -14.49
N ASP A 81 -7.90 3.74 -14.50
CA ASP A 81 -8.72 3.81 -15.72
C ASP A 81 -8.85 5.26 -16.21
N LEU A 82 -9.12 6.19 -15.29
CA LEU A 82 -9.19 7.61 -15.60
C LEU A 82 -7.84 8.13 -16.15
N LEU A 83 -6.72 7.71 -15.57
CA LEU A 83 -5.40 8.13 -16.03
C LEU A 83 -5.05 7.54 -17.40
N ALA A 84 -5.44 6.28 -17.67
CA ALA A 84 -5.24 5.65 -18.97
C ALA A 84 -6.04 6.37 -20.07
N ARG A 85 -7.32 6.70 -19.81
CA ARG A 85 -8.15 7.50 -20.73
C ARG A 85 -7.57 8.89 -20.95
N ALA A 86 -7.12 9.55 -19.88
CA ALA A 86 -6.48 10.86 -19.98
C ALA A 86 -5.16 10.82 -20.77
N PHE A 87 -4.38 9.74 -20.64
CA PHE A 87 -3.19 9.54 -21.47
C PHE A 87 -3.55 9.32 -22.93
N HIS A 88 -4.62 8.58 -23.25
CA HIS A 88 -5.05 8.43 -24.64
C HIS A 88 -5.46 9.77 -25.28
N GLN A 89 -5.99 10.70 -24.48
CA GLN A 89 -6.44 12.01 -24.97
C GLN A 89 -5.33 13.08 -25.01
N TYR A 90 -4.43 13.07 -24.02
CA TYR A 90 -3.43 14.16 -23.83
C TYR A 90 -1.99 13.68 -23.77
N GLY A 91 -1.79 12.37 -23.72
CA GLY A 91 -0.49 11.75 -23.53
C GLY A 91 0.38 11.76 -24.79
N SER A 92 1.68 11.60 -24.57
CA SER A 92 2.66 11.42 -25.63
C SER A 92 3.64 10.35 -25.17
N TRP A 93 3.83 9.33 -26.00
CA TRP A 93 4.80 8.28 -25.73
C TRP A 93 6.23 8.82 -25.68
N ASP A 94 6.58 9.81 -26.49
CA ASP A 94 7.90 10.44 -26.48
C ASP A 94 8.17 11.15 -25.14
N LYS A 95 7.19 11.92 -24.65
CA LYS A 95 7.28 12.57 -23.34
C LYS A 95 7.36 11.54 -22.21
N LEU A 96 6.55 10.48 -22.30
CA LEU A 96 6.54 9.41 -21.31
C LEU A 96 7.89 8.67 -21.27
N ASN A 97 8.52 8.40 -22.42
CA ASN A 97 9.83 7.75 -22.48
C ASN A 97 10.97 8.66 -21.99
N THR A 98 10.84 9.99 -22.16
CA THR A 98 11.87 10.96 -21.79
C THR A 98 11.82 11.30 -20.30
N ASN A 99 10.63 11.59 -19.77
CA ASN A 99 10.45 11.93 -18.36
C ASN A 99 9.09 11.40 -17.86
N PRO A 100 9.00 10.09 -17.55
CA PRO A 100 7.73 9.43 -17.28
C PRO A 100 6.96 10.10 -16.14
N MET A 101 7.64 10.37 -15.02
CA MET A 101 6.98 10.89 -13.81
C MET A 101 6.46 12.30 -14.01
N ARG A 102 7.22 13.15 -14.70
CA ARG A 102 6.79 14.51 -15.01
C ARG A 102 5.57 14.50 -15.92
N HIS A 103 5.60 13.70 -16.99
CA HIS A 103 4.50 13.63 -17.95
C HIS A 103 3.22 13.05 -17.32
N LEU A 104 3.34 12.01 -16.49
CA LEU A 104 2.21 11.46 -15.73
C LEU A 104 1.64 12.47 -14.73
N GLN A 105 2.51 13.26 -14.07
CA GLN A 105 2.08 14.33 -13.18
C GLN A 105 1.34 15.45 -13.95
N GLU A 106 1.82 15.84 -15.12
CA GLU A 106 1.16 16.83 -15.99
C GLU A 106 -0.26 16.38 -16.36
N ILE A 107 -0.42 15.12 -16.75
CA ILE A 107 -1.74 14.53 -17.04
C ILE A 107 -2.61 14.52 -15.77
N TYR A 108 -2.07 14.04 -14.64
CA TYR A 108 -2.82 13.96 -13.38
C TYR A 108 -3.34 15.33 -12.90
N VAL A 109 -2.49 16.35 -12.95
CA VAL A 109 -2.88 17.73 -12.59
C VAL A 109 -3.99 18.23 -13.49
N ARG A 110 -3.89 17.98 -14.80
CA ARG A 110 -4.92 18.37 -15.77
C ARG A 110 -6.26 17.69 -15.48
N VAL A 111 -6.25 16.38 -15.27
CA VAL A 111 -7.47 15.61 -14.93
C VAL A 111 -8.16 16.18 -13.69
N ASN A 112 -7.39 16.52 -12.65
CA ASN A 112 -7.93 17.08 -11.42
C ASN A 112 -8.46 18.51 -11.58
N GLN A 113 -7.78 19.36 -12.37
CA GLN A 113 -8.25 20.72 -12.65
C GLN A 113 -9.58 20.72 -13.43
N GLU A 114 -9.74 19.75 -14.33
CA GLU A 114 -10.94 19.58 -15.15
C GLU A 114 -12.02 18.74 -14.44
N ASN A 115 -11.86 18.41 -13.14
CA ASN A 115 -12.76 17.52 -12.37
C ASN A 115 -13.12 16.21 -13.10
N GLY A 116 -12.27 15.75 -14.02
CA GLY A 116 -12.55 14.62 -14.91
C GLY A 116 -13.66 14.85 -15.94
N THR A 117 -14.31 16.03 -16.02
CA THR A 117 -15.43 16.29 -16.94
C THR A 117 -15.01 16.36 -18.41
N SER A 118 -13.76 16.71 -18.68
CA SER A 118 -13.22 16.83 -20.04
C SER A 118 -12.63 15.51 -20.59
N ILE A 119 -12.55 14.47 -19.74
CA ILE A 119 -12.04 13.16 -20.13
C ILE A 119 -13.16 12.36 -20.77
N SER A 120 -12.90 11.86 -21.99
CA SER A 120 -13.86 11.02 -22.71
C SER A 120 -14.39 9.89 -21.82
N THR A 121 -15.72 9.73 -21.80
CA THR A 121 -16.39 8.59 -21.13
C THR A 121 -16.25 7.29 -21.93
N GLN A 122 -15.75 7.37 -23.17
CA GLN A 122 -15.52 6.21 -24.01
C GLN A 122 -14.41 5.35 -23.39
N SER A 123 -14.70 4.06 -23.24
CA SER A 123 -13.71 3.07 -22.84
C SER A 123 -12.65 2.93 -23.92
N ILE A 124 -11.39 2.91 -23.51
CA ILE A 124 -10.29 2.46 -24.38
C ILE A 124 -10.31 0.93 -24.51
N PRO A 125 -9.81 0.35 -25.61
CA PRO A 125 -9.70 -1.11 -25.75
C PRO A 125 -8.92 -1.71 -24.57
N ASP A 126 -9.35 -2.88 -24.10
CA ASP A 126 -8.72 -3.54 -22.94
C ASP A 126 -7.24 -3.85 -23.19
N SER A 127 -6.87 -4.23 -24.42
CA SER A 127 -5.47 -4.45 -24.82
C SER A 127 -4.59 -3.21 -24.61
N ASP A 128 -5.13 -2.04 -24.95
CA ASP A 128 -4.41 -0.78 -24.88
C ASP A 128 -4.29 -0.32 -23.43
N ARG A 129 -5.35 -0.53 -22.64
CA ARG A 129 -5.33 -0.27 -21.19
C ARG A 129 -4.28 -1.13 -20.49
N VAL A 130 -4.26 -2.44 -20.77
CA VAL A 130 -3.32 -3.38 -20.12
C VAL A 130 -1.88 -3.09 -20.52
N SER A 131 -1.62 -2.84 -21.82
CA SER A 131 -0.26 -2.53 -22.30
C SER A 131 0.26 -1.20 -21.77
N TRP A 132 -0.57 -0.16 -21.78
CA TRP A 132 -0.25 1.14 -21.18
C TRP A 132 0.07 0.99 -19.69
N TRP A 133 -0.78 0.23 -18.99
CA TRP A 133 -0.63 0.00 -17.57
C TRP A 133 0.68 -0.70 -17.21
N ALA A 134 1.01 -1.78 -17.92
CA ALA A 134 2.26 -2.52 -17.73
C ALA A 134 3.48 -1.60 -17.87
N ARG A 135 3.48 -0.74 -18.90
CA ARG A 135 4.58 0.19 -19.17
C ARG A 135 4.70 1.30 -18.14
N VAL A 136 3.57 1.86 -17.69
CA VAL A 136 3.57 2.87 -16.62
C VAL A 136 4.05 2.28 -15.31
N ARG A 137 3.60 1.06 -14.97
CA ARG A 137 4.08 0.30 -13.80
C ARG A 137 5.60 0.13 -13.86
N GLU A 138 6.12 -0.40 -14.96
CA GLU A 138 7.56 -0.61 -15.16
C GLU A 138 8.37 0.69 -14.98
N MET A 139 7.95 1.78 -15.63
CA MET A 139 8.64 3.07 -15.54
C MET A 139 8.58 3.68 -14.14
N THR A 140 7.44 3.57 -13.44
CA THR A 140 7.35 4.03 -12.05
C THR A 140 8.27 3.23 -11.15
N ILE A 141 8.32 1.91 -11.29
CA ILE A 141 9.21 1.06 -10.48
C ILE A 141 10.67 1.45 -10.70
N ALA A 142 11.11 1.57 -11.96
CA ALA A 142 12.48 1.98 -12.27
C ALA A 142 12.84 3.33 -11.63
N HIS A 143 11.93 4.30 -11.67
CA HIS A 143 12.13 5.60 -11.00
C HIS A 143 12.17 5.49 -9.46
N LEU A 144 11.28 4.69 -8.89
CA LEU A 144 11.22 4.45 -7.45
C LEU A 144 12.48 3.74 -6.95
N GLU A 145 12.99 2.74 -7.67
CA GLU A 145 14.24 2.05 -7.34
C GLU A 145 15.44 3.00 -7.30
N GLN A 146 15.56 3.90 -8.28
CA GLN A 146 16.58 4.96 -8.25
C GLN A 146 16.43 5.86 -7.02
N THR A 147 15.19 6.20 -6.67
CA THR A 147 14.87 7.02 -5.50
C THR A 147 15.25 6.30 -4.20
N TYR A 148 14.90 5.02 -4.05
CA TYR A 148 15.22 4.20 -2.89
C TYR A 148 16.72 3.97 -2.74
N SER A 149 17.43 3.72 -3.84
CA SER A 149 18.88 3.54 -3.86
C SER A 149 19.61 4.76 -3.27
N ARG A 150 19.18 5.98 -3.63
CA ARG A 150 19.74 7.23 -3.08
C ARG A 150 19.51 7.39 -1.56
N MET A 151 18.49 6.72 -1.02
CA MET A 151 18.17 6.71 0.41
C MET A 151 18.77 5.50 1.15
N ASN A 152 19.54 4.65 0.46
CA ASN A 152 20.03 3.37 0.99
C ASN A 152 18.89 2.48 1.52
N VAL A 153 17.78 2.46 0.79
CA VAL A 153 16.59 1.65 1.07
C VAL A 153 16.57 0.50 0.08
N ARG A 154 16.29 -0.72 0.57
CA ARG A 154 16.13 -1.90 -0.27
C ARG A 154 14.92 -2.70 0.18
N PHE A 155 14.13 -3.13 -0.80
CA PHE A 155 12.99 -4.02 -0.60
C PHE A 155 13.38 -5.45 -0.95
N THR A 156 12.77 -6.40 -0.24
CA THR A 156 12.84 -7.83 -0.56
C THR A 156 11.89 -8.16 -1.70
N VAL A 157 10.71 -7.51 -1.72
CA VAL A 157 9.67 -7.75 -2.72
C VAL A 157 8.86 -6.49 -2.97
N PHE A 158 8.49 -6.29 -4.23
CA PHE A 158 7.43 -5.37 -4.64
C PHE A 158 6.16 -6.16 -4.85
N GLU A 159 5.08 -5.75 -4.20
CA GLU A 159 3.75 -6.33 -4.35
C GLU A 159 2.79 -5.25 -4.85
N TYR A 160 1.69 -5.67 -5.46
CA TYR A 160 0.74 -4.77 -6.12
C TYR A 160 -0.67 -4.99 -5.58
N GLU A 161 -1.46 -3.94 -5.41
CA GLU A 161 -2.88 -4.08 -5.04
C GLU A 161 -3.64 -4.99 -6.02
N SER A 162 -3.30 -4.90 -7.31
CA SER A 162 -3.87 -5.71 -8.38
C SER A 162 -3.64 -7.21 -8.18
N ASP A 163 -2.55 -7.63 -7.52
CA ASP A 163 -2.26 -9.05 -7.24
C ASP A 163 -3.30 -9.68 -6.29
N TYR A 164 -3.99 -8.86 -5.49
CA TYR A 164 -4.88 -9.31 -4.42
C TYR A 164 -6.37 -9.13 -4.73
N VAL A 165 -6.74 -8.71 -5.95
CA VAL A 165 -8.15 -8.50 -6.34
C VAL A 165 -8.95 -9.80 -6.27
N ASP A 166 -8.43 -10.88 -6.86
CA ASP A 166 -9.14 -12.17 -6.87
C ASP A 166 -9.13 -12.83 -5.49
N ALA A 167 -8.03 -12.68 -4.74
CA ALA A 167 -7.93 -13.15 -3.36
C ALA A 167 -8.95 -12.43 -2.46
N ALA A 168 -9.14 -11.12 -2.66
CA ALA A 168 -10.15 -10.33 -1.97
C ALA A 168 -11.58 -10.80 -2.29
N LYS A 169 -11.89 -11.10 -3.56
CA LYS A 169 -13.20 -11.66 -3.93
C LYS A 169 -13.45 -13.01 -3.26
N ARG A 170 -12.48 -13.94 -3.34
CA ARG A 170 -12.58 -15.25 -2.69
C ARG A 170 -12.74 -15.14 -1.17
N LEU A 171 -12.06 -14.18 -0.54
CA LEU A 171 -12.25 -13.90 0.88
C LEU A 171 -13.70 -13.50 1.18
N VAL A 172 -14.28 -12.60 0.39
CA VAL A 172 -15.66 -12.15 0.55
C VAL A 172 -16.63 -13.31 0.36
N ASP A 173 -16.43 -14.16 -0.65
CA ASP A 173 -17.26 -15.35 -0.87
C ASP A 173 -17.25 -16.29 0.34
N ARG A 174 -16.08 -16.51 0.96
CA ARG A 174 -15.97 -17.30 2.19
C ARG A 174 -16.70 -16.65 3.37
N LEU A 175 -16.60 -15.33 3.51
CA LEU A 175 -17.28 -14.59 4.59
C LEU A 175 -18.80 -14.63 4.43
N LEU A 176 -19.31 -14.51 3.20
CA LEU A 176 -20.73 -14.66 2.88
C LEU A 176 -21.21 -16.09 3.17
N ALA A 177 -20.47 -17.11 2.72
CA ALA A 177 -20.79 -18.51 2.97
C ALA A 177 -20.79 -18.87 4.47
N ALA A 178 -19.92 -18.24 5.26
CA ALA A 178 -19.86 -18.40 6.71
C ALA A 178 -20.91 -17.58 7.48
N GLY A 179 -21.72 -16.76 6.81
CA GLY A 179 -22.70 -15.87 7.45
C GLY A 179 -22.07 -14.69 8.23
N LEU A 180 -20.78 -14.41 8.00
CA LEU A 180 -20.03 -13.33 8.65
C LEU A 180 -20.12 -12.01 7.88
N ALA A 181 -20.41 -12.07 6.58
CA ALA A 181 -20.71 -10.91 5.74
C ALA A 181 -22.15 -11.01 5.19
N MET A 182 -22.70 -9.86 4.81
CA MET A 182 -24.04 -9.75 4.22
C MET A 182 -24.10 -8.60 3.22
N TYR A 183 -25.06 -8.63 2.30
CA TYR A 183 -25.40 -7.46 1.50
C TYR A 183 -26.24 -6.49 2.34
N ASP A 184 -25.99 -5.19 2.21
CA ASP A 184 -26.88 -4.16 2.72
C ASP A 184 -27.99 -3.78 1.71
N SER A 185 -28.79 -2.77 2.03
CA SER A 185 -29.89 -2.30 1.18
C SER A 185 -29.43 -1.75 -0.17
N ASP A 186 -28.18 -1.30 -0.27
CA ASP A 186 -27.62 -0.69 -1.48
C ASP A 186 -26.81 -1.70 -2.31
N GLY A 187 -26.79 -2.98 -1.89
CA GLY A 187 -26.05 -4.05 -2.54
C GLY A 187 -24.55 -4.07 -2.21
N VAL A 188 -24.11 -3.28 -1.23
CA VAL A 188 -22.72 -3.30 -0.72
C VAL A 188 -22.55 -4.51 0.19
N VAL A 189 -21.45 -5.25 0.03
CA VAL A 189 -21.14 -6.34 0.97
C VAL A 189 -20.47 -5.77 2.20
N VAL A 190 -21.04 -6.04 3.37
CA VAL A 190 -20.57 -5.53 4.67
C VAL A 190 -20.26 -6.66 5.64
N PHE A 191 -19.20 -6.47 6.42
CA PHE A 191 -18.83 -7.32 7.56
C PHE A 191 -19.18 -6.60 8.87
N ARG A 192 -19.86 -7.31 9.78
CA ARG A 192 -20.15 -6.78 11.12
C ARG A 192 -18.95 -7.00 12.03
N THR A 193 -18.44 -5.92 12.60
CA THR A 193 -17.40 -5.99 13.63
C THR A 193 -17.96 -5.57 14.99
N SER A 194 -17.27 -5.93 16.07
CA SER A 194 -17.60 -5.52 17.44
C SER A 194 -16.60 -4.52 18.03
N THR A 195 -15.64 -4.05 17.24
CA THR A 195 -14.39 -3.41 17.71
C THR A 195 -14.30 -1.90 17.49
N THR A 196 -15.41 -1.20 17.27
CA THR A 196 -15.33 0.26 17.31
C THR A 196 -15.24 0.75 18.75
N ASN A 197 -14.20 1.53 19.05
CA ASN A 197 -14.11 2.33 20.26
C ASN A 197 -15.13 3.49 20.29
N ASP A 198 -15.95 3.61 19.25
CA ASP A 198 -17.03 4.57 19.16
C ASP A 198 -18.36 3.90 19.55
N SER A 199 -18.73 4.06 20.81
CA SER A 199 -20.00 3.61 21.38
C SER A 199 -21.22 4.36 20.81
N SER A 200 -21.02 5.39 19.98
CA SER A 200 -22.10 6.09 19.28
C SER A 200 -22.52 5.43 17.96
N VAL A 201 -21.76 4.44 17.46
CA VAL A 201 -22.07 3.71 16.23
C VAL A 201 -22.64 2.33 16.57
N PRO A 202 -23.98 2.16 16.65
CA PRO A 202 -24.56 0.84 16.84
C PRO A 202 -24.23 -0.08 15.67
N ASN A 203 -23.66 -1.26 15.96
CA ASN A 203 -23.28 -2.29 15.00
C ASN A 203 -22.34 -1.79 13.88
N PRO A 204 -21.07 -1.51 14.18
CA PRO A 204 -20.15 -1.00 13.18
C PRO A 204 -19.97 -2.01 12.04
N ARG A 205 -19.99 -1.47 10.82
CA ARG A 205 -19.91 -2.25 9.58
C ARG A 205 -18.71 -1.83 8.77
N ILE A 206 -18.07 -2.81 8.15
CA ILE A 206 -16.95 -2.62 7.24
C ILE A 206 -17.43 -3.00 5.85
N SER A 207 -17.40 -2.07 4.90
CA SER A 207 -17.65 -2.40 3.49
C SER A 207 -16.48 -3.21 2.93
N LEU A 208 -16.80 -4.34 2.30
CA LEU A 208 -15.85 -5.25 1.67
C LEU A 208 -15.94 -5.21 0.13
N LEU A 209 -17.14 -5.09 -0.43
CA LEU A 209 -17.36 -4.88 -1.87
C LEU A 209 -18.35 -3.75 -2.07
N LYS A 210 -18.18 -2.99 -3.16
CA LYS A 210 -19.20 -2.05 -3.62
C LYS A 210 -20.37 -2.79 -4.26
N SER A 211 -21.46 -2.06 -4.53
CA SER A 211 -22.65 -2.56 -5.21
C SER A 211 -22.40 -3.09 -6.62
N ASP A 212 -21.36 -2.59 -7.29
CA ASP A 212 -20.89 -3.09 -8.61
C ASP A 212 -19.99 -4.34 -8.51
N GLY A 213 -19.77 -4.88 -7.30
CA GLY A 213 -18.90 -6.03 -7.04
C GLY A 213 -17.40 -5.69 -7.05
N SER A 214 -17.00 -4.42 -7.20
CA SER A 214 -15.60 -4.02 -7.15
C SER A 214 -15.03 -4.06 -5.73
N THR A 215 -13.76 -4.43 -5.61
CA THR A 215 -13.06 -4.54 -4.33
C THR A 215 -12.66 -3.17 -3.79
N LEU A 216 -12.68 -3.04 -2.45
CA LEU A 216 -12.17 -1.87 -1.74
C LEU A 216 -10.72 -2.08 -1.32
N TYR A 217 -10.01 -0.98 -1.06
CA TYR A 217 -8.61 -0.99 -0.59
C TYR A 217 -8.44 -1.91 0.62
N LEU A 218 -9.31 -1.75 1.62
CA LEU A 218 -9.29 -2.55 2.84
C LEU A 218 -9.44 -4.05 2.58
N THR A 219 -10.29 -4.45 1.64
CA THR A 219 -10.50 -5.86 1.29
C THR A 219 -9.26 -6.47 0.66
N ARG A 220 -8.56 -5.68 -0.17
CA ARG A 220 -7.26 -6.08 -0.75
C ARG A 220 -6.18 -6.19 0.32
N ASP A 221 -6.13 -5.25 1.27
CA ASP A 221 -5.20 -5.32 2.41
C ASP A 221 -5.40 -6.57 3.26
N ILE A 222 -6.65 -6.94 3.55
CA ILE A 222 -6.96 -8.17 4.29
C ILE A 222 -6.49 -9.40 3.50
N ALA A 223 -6.79 -9.44 2.19
CA ALA A 223 -6.34 -10.53 1.33
C ALA A 223 -4.81 -10.60 1.24
N ALA A 224 -4.12 -9.46 1.19
CA ALA A 224 -2.66 -9.39 1.20
C ALA A 224 -2.10 -9.89 2.53
N ALA A 225 -2.66 -9.46 3.67
CA ALA A 225 -2.24 -9.90 4.99
C ALA A 225 -2.36 -11.43 5.17
N ILE A 226 -3.49 -12.01 4.74
CA ILE A 226 -3.71 -13.47 4.76
C ILE A 226 -2.70 -14.17 3.85
N SER A 227 -2.57 -13.73 2.60
CA SER A 227 -1.65 -14.33 1.62
C SER A 227 -0.19 -14.26 2.07
N ARG A 228 0.22 -13.16 2.71
CA ARG A 228 1.56 -13.00 3.31
C ARG A 228 1.75 -13.97 4.48
N TYR A 229 0.73 -14.19 5.29
CA TYR A 229 0.81 -15.13 6.40
C TYR A 229 0.96 -16.57 5.90
N GLU A 230 0.18 -16.95 4.89
CA GLU A 230 0.28 -18.26 4.23
C GLU A 230 1.66 -18.45 3.57
N ARG A 231 2.25 -17.39 2.98
CA ARG A 231 3.53 -17.46 2.28
C ARG A 231 4.75 -17.47 3.20
N TYR A 232 4.72 -16.66 4.27
CA TYR A 232 5.90 -16.42 5.10
C TYR A 232 5.81 -17.02 6.51
N HIS A 233 4.62 -17.43 6.96
CA HIS A 233 4.36 -17.86 8.34
C HIS A 233 5.02 -16.93 9.36
N PHE A 234 4.87 -15.63 9.15
CA PHE A 234 5.60 -14.62 9.91
C PHE A 234 5.13 -14.56 11.37
N ASP A 235 6.05 -14.22 12.28
CA ASP A 235 5.74 -14.00 13.69
C ASP A 235 5.08 -12.62 13.89
N ARG A 236 5.55 -11.62 13.13
CA ARG A 236 5.12 -10.22 13.23
C ARG A 236 5.13 -9.54 11.87
N ILE A 237 4.24 -8.58 11.69
CA ILE A 237 4.23 -7.68 10.54
C ILE A 237 4.10 -6.22 11.00
N HIS A 238 4.91 -5.35 10.42
CA HIS A 238 4.91 -3.91 10.63
C HIS A 238 4.35 -3.20 9.41
N TYR A 239 3.19 -2.57 9.55
CA TYR A 239 2.65 -1.66 8.53
C TYR A 239 3.04 -0.23 8.89
N VAL A 240 3.78 0.44 7.99
CA VAL A 240 4.27 1.81 8.15
C VAL A 240 3.51 2.72 7.20
N VAL A 241 2.30 3.09 7.61
CA VAL A 241 1.33 3.86 6.82
C VAL A 241 0.83 5.09 7.57
N SER A 242 0.31 6.08 6.85
CA SER A 242 -0.43 7.20 7.45
C SER A 242 -1.82 6.75 7.87
N LEU A 243 -2.19 7.03 9.13
CA LEU A 243 -3.46 6.71 9.79
C LEU A 243 -4.66 6.48 8.84
N ASN A 244 -5.13 5.23 8.75
CA ASN A 244 -6.56 4.88 8.79
C ASN A 244 -6.78 3.35 8.74
N LYS A 245 -7.69 2.86 9.60
CA LYS A 245 -8.45 1.60 9.47
C LYS A 245 -7.73 0.24 9.59
N PHE A 246 -6.46 0.17 10.01
CA PHE A 246 -5.79 -1.14 10.15
C PHE A 246 -6.38 -2.04 11.27
N GLU A 247 -7.03 -1.47 12.28
CA GLU A 247 -7.72 -2.26 13.32
C GLU A 247 -8.80 -3.16 12.72
N LEU A 248 -9.51 -2.66 11.69
CA LEU A 248 -10.53 -3.41 10.96
C LEU A 248 -9.96 -4.60 10.17
N VAL A 249 -8.71 -4.50 9.71
CA VAL A 249 -8.02 -5.62 9.01
C VAL A 249 -7.84 -6.80 9.96
N LEU A 250 -7.44 -6.51 11.20
CA LEU A 250 -7.16 -7.53 12.21
C LEU A 250 -8.42 -8.29 12.61
N ASP A 251 -9.55 -7.60 12.74
CA ASP A 251 -10.81 -8.24 13.14
C ASP A 251 -11.28 -9.25 12.09
N VAL A 252 -11.23 -8.86 10.82
CA VAL A 252 -11.59 -9.76 9.73
C VAL A 252 -10.62 -10.95 9.71
N CYS A 253 -9.30 -10.72 9.81
CA CYS A 253 -8.31 -11.80 9.85
C CYS A 253 -8.55 -12.78 11.00
N ASN A 254 -8.84 -12.28 12.20
CA ASN A 254 -9.14 -13.11 13.36
C ASN A 254 -10.44 -13.91 13.18
N SER A 255 -11.47 -13.31 12.58
CA SER A 255 -12.75 -13.99 12.31
C SER A 255 -12.63 -15.16 11.32
N VAL A 256 -11.62 -15.13 10.44
CA VAL A 256 -11.32 -16.21 9.49
C VAL A 256 -10.21 -17.15 10.00
N GLY A 257 -9.86 -17.08 11.28
CA GLY A 257 -8.93 -18.01 11.93
C GLY A 257 -7.44 -17.64 11.82
N HIS A 258 -7.09 -16.51 11.22
CA HIS A 258 -5.71 -16.03 11.14
C HIS A 258 -5.42 -15.09 12.32
N ARG A 259 -4.71 -15.60 13.33
CA ARG A 259 -4.26 -14.80 14.48
C ARG A 259 -3.06 -13.94 14.09
N LEU A 260 -3.32 -12.76 13.53
CA LEU A 260 -2.27 -11.80 13.21
C LEU A 260 -1.92 -10.97 14.46
N SER A 261 -0.65 -10.95 14.84
CA SER A 261 -0.15 -10.13 15.95
C SER A 261 0.21 -8.70 15.47
N ARG A 262 -0.15 -7.68 16.27
CA ARG A 262 -0.02 -6.26 15.88
C ARG A 262 1.32 -5.68 16.31
N PHE A 263 2.05 -5.09 15.37
CA PHE A 263 2.98 -3.98 15.66
C PHE A 263 2.90 -2.91 14.55
N VAL A 264 1.88 -2.05 14.61
CA VAL A 264 1.76 -0.90 13.71
C VAL A 264 2.60 0.24 14.26
N PHE A 265 3.65 0.65 13.54
CA PHE A 265 4.40 1.85 13.86
C PHE A 265 3.72 3.06 13.20
N GLN A 266 2.84 3.69 13.97
CA GLN A 266 2.25 4.96 13.61
C GLN A 266 3.26 6.06 13.91
N LEU A 267 3.72 6.75 12.88
CA LEU A 267 4.28 8.09 13.04
C LEU A 267 3.29 9.10 12.48
N ALA A 268 2.27 9.41 13.29
CA ALA A 268 1.45 10.59 13.08
C ALA A 268 2.32 11.82 13.40
N PHE A 269 3.16 12.24 12.44
CA PHE A 269 3.64 13.61 12.49
C PHE A 269 2.56 14.49 11.87
N LEU A 270 2.12 15.47 12.66
CA LEU A 270 1.24 16.57 12.27
C LEU A 270 1.56 16.99 10.83
N ASP A 271 0.52 17.13 10.01
CA ASP A 271 0.66 17.85 8.75
C ASP A 271 1.33 19.18 9.05
N VAL A 272 2.45 19.44 8.36
CA VAL A 272 2.99 20.79 8.31
C VAL A 272 1.94 21.57 7.54
N ARG A 273 1.01 22.20 8.25
CA ARG A 273 0.17 23.25 7.69
C ARG A 273 1.15 24.28 7.14
N THR A 274 1.28 24.32 5.82
CA THR A 274 1.86 25.48 5.15
C THR A 274 0.94 26.64 5.49
N GLY A 275 1.39 27.47 6.44
CA GLY A 275 0.84 28.81 6.63
C GLY A 275 1.16 29.70 5.44
#